data_AF-A0A820NQK7-F1
#
_entry.id   AF-A0A820NQK7-F1
#
_cell.length_a   1.000
_cell.length_b   1.000
_cell.length_c   1.000
_cell.angle_alpha   90.00
_cell.angle_beta   90.00
_cell.angle_gamma   90.00
#
_symmetry.space_group_name_H-M   'P 1'
#
loop_
_entity.id
_entity.type
_entity.pdbx_description
1 polymer ?
#
loop_
_entity_poly.entity_id
_entity_poly.type
_entity_poly.pdbx_seq_one_letter_code
_entity_poly.pdbx_strand_id
1 'polypeptide(L)' 'ASASDFQRLNNAVLSNLNKITNNTNDLDVLVQKLGTQEDSEPLRDRYLRLQNDTKTLIQNTNHTLEEIRKIPIKTEADE' A
#
# COMPACT_ATOMS: atom_id res chain seq x y z
N ALA A 1 12.34 10.05 18.89
CA ALA A 1 12.40 9.24 17.65
C ALA A 1 13.18 10.05 16.62
N SER A 2 14.16 9.43 15.98
CA SER A 2 15.22 10.10 15.22
C SER A 2 14.87 10.26 13.74
N ALA A 3 15.56 11.12 13.00
CA ALA A 3 15.42 11.26 11.55
C ALA A 3 15.53 9.91 10.79
N SER A 4 16.26 8.94 11.36
CA SER A 4 16.36 7.57 10.86
C SER A 4 15.02 6.81 10.92
N ASP A 5 14.25 6.99 12.00
CA ASP A 5 12.92 6.37 12.14
C ASP A 5 11.95 6.94 11.10
N PHE A 6 11.99 8.26 10.88
CA PHE A 6 11.22 8.91 9.83
C PHE A 6 11.59 8.37 8.45
N GLN A 7 12.88 8.28 8.13
CA GLN A 7 13.35 7.80 6.83
C GLN A 7 12.94 6.35 6.58
N ARG A 8 13.01 5.48 7.59
CA ARG A 8 12.54 4.09 7.51
C ARG A 8 11.04 4.02 7.21
N LEU A 9 10.23 4.75 7.97
CA LEU A 9 8.78 4.75 7.82
C LEU A 9 8.36 5.37 6.48
N ASN A 10 9.00 6.46 6.05
CA ASN A 10 8.78 7.08 4.76
C ASN A 10 9.09 6.12 3.60
N ASN A 11 10.20 5.39 3.66
CA ASN A 11 10.53 4.37 2.66
C ASN A 11 9.52 3.23 2.63
N ALA A 12 8.97 2.84 3.79
CA ALA A 12 7.92 1.84 3.87
C ALA A 12 6.61 2.32 3.22
N VAL A 13 6.20 3.58 3.44
CA VAL A 13 5.06 4.21 2.76
C VAL A 13 5.25 4.19 1.24
N LEU A 14 6.41 4.65 0.75
CA LEU A 14 6.70 4.66 -0.69
C LEU A 14 6.65 3.25 -1.30
N SER A 15 7.22 2.26 -0.61
CA SER A 15 7.17 0.85 -1.06
C SER A 15 5.73 0.35 -1.15
N ASN A 16 4.90 0.64 -0.15
CA ASN A 16 3.50 0.21 -0.13
C ASN A 16 2.69 0.89 -1.23
N LEU A 17 2.88 2.19 -1.46
CA LEU A 17 2.20 2.94 -2.54
C LEU A 17 2.55 2.39 -3.93
N ASN A 18 3.81 2.04 -4.17
CA ASN A 18 4.23 1.40 -5.42
C ASN A 18 3.54 0.04 -5.60
N LYS A 19 3.44 -0.78 -4.54
CA LYS A 19 2.74 -2.07 -4.59
C LYS A 19 1.24 -1.90 -4.81
N ILE A 20 0.61 -0.92 -4.14
CA ILE A 20 -0.81 -0.59 -4.35
C ILE A 20 -1.04 -0.23 -5.81
N THR A 21 -0.21 0.64 -6.39
CA THR A 21 -0.29 1.05 -7.80
C THR A 21 -0.20 -0.14 -8.76
N ASN A 22 0.77 -1.03 -8.53
CA ASN A 22 0.93 -2.24 -9.34
C ASN A 22 -0.27 -3.17 -9.23
N ASN A 23 -0.75 -3.41 -8.00
CA ASN A 23 -1.91 -4.26 -7.78
C ASN A 23 -3.17 -3.66 -8.41
N THR A 24 -3.37 -2.35 -8.37
CA THR A 24 -4.53 -1.70 -9.01
C THR A 24 -4.49 -1.82 -10.53
N ASN A 25 -3.30 -1.78 -11.14
CA ASN A 25 -3.15 -2.03 -12.58
C ASN A 25 -3.48 -3.48 -12.93
N ASP A 26 -2.98 -4.44 -12.14
CA ASP A 26 -3.30 -5.86 -12.32
C ASP A 26 -4.80 -6.14 -12.14
N LEU A 27 -5.43 -5.52 -11.13
CA LEU A 27 -6.87 -5.63 -10.89
C LEU A 27 -7.67 -5.10 -12.08
N ASP A 28 -7.28 -3.97 -12.68
CA ASP A 28 -7.95 -3.41 -13.85
C ASP A 28 -7.94 -4.41 -15.03
N VAL A 29 -6.78 -5.02 -15.30
CA VAL A 29 -6.64 -6.07 -16.33
C VAL A 29 -7.49 -7.30 -16.03
N LEU A 30 -7.55 -7.73 -14.76
CA LEU A 30 -8.35 -8.90 -14.37
C LEU A 30 -9.85 -8.62 -14.47
N VAL A 31 -10.29 -7.42 -14.09
CA VAL A 31 -11.71 -7.01 -14.18
C VAL A 31 -12.21 -7.04 -15.61
N GLN A 32 -11.39 -6.64 -16.59
CA GLN A 32 -11.75 -6.70 -18.01
C GLN A 32 -12.03 -8.13 -18.51
N LYS A 33 -11.53 -9.16 -17.81
CA LYS A 33 -11.71 -10.58 -18.17
C LYS A 33 -12.86 -11.23 -17.40
N LEU A 34 -13.26 -10.69 -16.24
CA LEU A 34 -14.36 -11.22 -15.45
C LEU A 34 -15.70 -11.04 -16.18
N GLY A 35 -16.54 -12.08 -16.16
CA GLY A 35 -17.81 -12.10 -16.91
C GLY A 35 -17.67 -12.25 -18.43
N THR A 36 -16.45 -12.41 -18.95
CA THR A 36 -16.20 -12.72 -20.37
C THR A 36 -16.00 -14.23 -20.59
N GLN A 37 -15.76 -14.64 -21.84
CA GLN A 37 -15.38 -16.03 -22.14
C GLN A 37 -14.02 -16.44 -21.54
N GLU A 38 -13.20 -15.47 -21.14
CA GLU A 38 -11.92 -15.70 -20.45
C GLU A 38 -12.06 -15.82 -18.93
N ASP A 39 -13.26 -15.63 -18.38
CA ASP A 39 -13.52 -15.78 -16.96
C ASP A 39 -13.30 -17.24 -16.53
N SER A 40 -12.58 -17.41 -15.42
CA SER A 40 -12.27 -18.70 -14.84
C SER A 40 -12.09 -18.58 -13.33
N GLU A 41 -12.29 -19.69 -12.62
CA GLU A 41 -12.09 -19.73 -11.17
C GLU A 41 -10.66 -19.29 -10.74
N PRO A 42 -9.56 -19.72 -11.40
CA PRO A 42 -8.23 -19.22 -11.06
C PRO A 42 -8.06 -17.71 -11.26
N LEU A 43 -8.77 -17.12 -12.24
CA LEU A 43 -8.76 -15.68 -12.48
C LEU A 43 -9.46 -14.94 -11.35
N ARG A 44 -10.64 -15.42 -10.94
CA ARG A 44 -11.39 -14.89 -9.78
C ARG A 44 -10.59 -15.01 -8.50
N ASP A 45 -9.93 -16.14 -8.27
CA ASP A 45 -9.08 -16.33 -7.10
C ASP A 45 -7.88 -15.38 -7.10
N ARG A 46 -7.25 -15.17 -8.26
CA ARG A 46 -6.16 -14.18 -8.39
C ARG A 46 -6.67 -12.77 -8.10
N TYR A 47 -7.83 -12.41 -8.63
CA TYR A 47 -8.46 -11.11 -8.37
C TYR A 47 -8.71 -10.91 -6.86
N LEU A 48 -9.30 -11.90 -6.18
CA LEU A 48 -9.58 -11.84 -4.74
C LEU A 48 -8.30 -11.73 -3.92
N ARG A 49 -7.24 -12.46 -4.26
CA ARG A 49 -5.93 -12.33 -3.59
C ARG A 49 -5.37 -10.92 -3.74
N LEU A 50 -5.28 -10.40 -4.97
CA LEU A 50 -4.78 -9.05 -5.24
C LEU A 50 -5.60 -7.98 -4.54
N GLN A 51 -6.93 -8.13 -4.49
CA GLN A 51 -7.82 -7.21 -3.79
C GLN A 51 -7.53 -7.20 -2.28
N ASN A 52 -7.41 -8.38 -1.65
CA ASN A 52 -7.10 -8.50 -0.23
C ASN A 52 -5.71 -7.96 0.12
N ASP A 53 -4.72 -8.25 -0.72
CA ASP A 53 -3.36 -7.74 -0.57
C ASP A 53 -3.34 -6.20 -0.66
N THR A 54 -4.05 -5.64 -1.63
CA THR A 54 -4.19 -4.18 -1.81
C THR A 54 -4.83 -3.54 -0.59
N LYS A 55 -5.91 -4.12 -0.06
CA LYS A 55 -6.57 -3.64 1.16
C LYS A 55 -5.61 -3.65 2.36
N THR A 56 -4.85 -4.73 2.51
CA THR A 56 -3.87 -4.86 3.59
C THR A 56 -2.75 -3.82 3.46
N LEU A 57 -2.24 -3.58 2.25
CA LEU A 57 -1.25 -2.53 2.00
C LEU A 57 -1.77 -1.14 2.32
N ILE A 58 -3.03 -0.83 1.99
CA ILE A 58 -3.66 0.45 2.34
C ILE A 58 -3.73 0.62 3.86
N GLN A 59 -4.18 -0.42 4.59
CA GLN A 59 -4.23 -0.39 6.05
C GLN A 59 -2.85 -0.17 6.67
N ASN A 60 -1.84 -0.90 6.19
CA ASN A 60 -0.45 -0.75 6.63
C ASN A 60 0.09 0.65 6.33
N THR A 61 -0.20 1.19 5.15
CA THR A 61 0.22 2.55 4.75
C THR A 61 -0.38 3.59 5.68
N ASN A 62 -1.68 3.51 5.96
CA ASN A 62 -2.34 4.40 6.91
C ASN A 62 -1.73 4.28 8.31
N HIS A 63 -1.43 3.07 8.77
CA HIS A 63 -0.76 2.85 10.05
C HIS A 63 0.62 3.51 10.09
N THR A 64 1.46 3.29 9.08
CA THR A 64 2.79 3.88 8.98
C THR A 64 2.74 5.41 8.92
N LEU A 65 1.74 5.99 8.24
CA LEU A 65 1.52 7.44 8.23
C LEU A 65 1.18 7.99 9.62
N GLU A 66 0.36 7.27 10.40
CA GLU A 66 0.08 7.63 11.79
C GLU A 66 1.32 7.48 12.70
N GLU A 67 2.21 6.52 12.42
CA GLU A 67 3.51 6.43 13.12
C GLU A 67 4.42 7.61 12.79
N ILE A 68 4.48 8.03 11.53
CA ILE A 68 5.23 9.22 11.10
C ILE A 68 4.74 10.47 11.85
N ARG A 69 3.41 10.64 11.97
CA ARG A 69 2.79 11.78 12.68
C ARG A 69 3.16 11.86 14.16
N LYS A 70 3.53 10.74 14.78
CA LYS A 70 3.95 10.68 16.19
C LYS A 70 5.43 11.00 16.39
N ILE A 71 6.22 11.13 15.32
CA ILE A 71 7.62 11.50 15.44
C ILE A 71 7.70 12.97 15.87
N PRO A 72 8.29 13.28 17.04
CA PRO A 72 8.44 14.66 17.48
C PRO A 72 9.32 15.41 16.49
N ILE A 73 8.79 16.49 15.93
CA ILE A 73 9.56 17.45 15.16
C ILE A 73 10.41 18.20 16.19
N LYS A 74 11.73 17.96 16.22
CA LYS A 74 12.63 18.90 16.89
C LYS A 74 12.62 20.18 16.07
N THR A 75 11.72 21.11 16.39
CA THR A 75 11.83 22.49 15.94
C THR A 75 13.07 23.10 16.58
N GLU A 76 13.88 23.82 15.81
CA GLU A 76 15.11 24.53 16.22
C GLU A 76 14.89 25.63 17.30
N ALA A 77 13.76 25.61 18.01
CA ALA A 77 13.38 26.60 19.02
C ALA A 77 13.77 26.20 20.46
N ASP A 78 14.63 25.18 20.63
CA ASP A 78 15.21 24.76 21.91
C ASP A 78 16.76 24.92 21.89
N GLU A 79 17.27 26.07 21.44
CA GLU A 79 18.63 26.56 21.76
C GLU A 79 18.58 27.85 22.57
#